data_AF-A0A3D1DQD0-F1
#
_entry.id   AF-A0A3D1DQD0-F1
#
_cell.length_a   1.000
_cell.length_b   1.000
_cell.length_c   1.000
_cell.angle_alpha   90.00
_cell.angle_beta   90.00
_cell.angle_gamma   90.00
#
_symmetry.space_group_name_H-M   'P 1'
#
loop_
_entity.id
_entity.type
_entity.pdbx_description
1 polymer ?
#
loop_
_entity_poly.entity_id
_entity_poly.type
_entity_poly.pdbx_seq_one_letter_code
_entity_poly.pdbx_strand_id
1 'polypeptide(L)'
;MVVPLTVAQDKAKKPGAYDPTAVAMAEIATLKVGKLDWPQWGGSSGRNNTPQGVNIPVTWDIESGKNVKWQSNLGSQTYGNPVAANGKIYVGTNNGGGHIKRYPAT
;
A
#
# COMPACT_ATOMS: atom_id res chain seq x y z
N MET A 1 0.58 -14.52 6.84
CA MET A 1 0.95 -14.39 8.26
C MET A 1 1.90 -13.20 8.36
N VAL A 2 1.40 -12.04 8.79
CA VAL A 2 2.25 -10.85 9.02
C VAL A 2 3.02 -11.14 10.30
N VAL A 3 4.35 -11.17 10.24
CA VAL A 3 5.15 -11.23 11.46
C VAL A 3 4.87 -9.91 12.21
N PRO A 4 4.33 -9.95 13.44
CA PRO A 4 4.09 -8.73 14.19
C PRO A 4 5.43 -8.04 14.44
N LEU A 5 5.51 -6.72 14.24
CA LEU A 5 6.71 -5.89 14.46
C LEU A 5 7.41 -6.17 15.80
N THR A 6 6.64 -6.61 16.81
CA THR A 6 7.10 -6.91 18.16
C THR A 6 8.01 -8.15 18.26
N VAL A 7 7.86 -9.15 17.39
CA VAL A 7 8.68 -10.39 17.51
C VAL A 7 10.10 -10.19 17.00
N ALA A 8 10.33 -9.21 16.13
CA ALA A 8 11.68 -8.79 15.72
C ALA A 8 12.39 -7.96 16.82
N GLN A 9 11.65 -7.44 17.80
CA GLN A 9 12.16 -6.54 18.85
C GLN A 9 12.62 -7.30 20.11
N ASP A 10 12.02 -8.45 20.43
CA ASP A 10 12.18 -9.09 21.75
C ASP A 10 13.48 -9.91 21.95
N LYS A 11 14.43 -9.91 21.00
CA LYS A 11 15.73 -10.59 21.14
C LYS A 11 16.94 -9.68 21.32
N ALA A 12 16.77 -8.36 21.47
CA ALA A 12 17.89 -7.44 21.68
C ALA A 12 18.14 -7.17 23.18
N LYS A 13 19.05 -7.94 23.78
CA LYS A 13 19.68 -7.62 25.06
C LYS A 13 20.70 -6.48 24.85
N LYS A 14 20.26 -5.22 25.04
CA LYS A 14 20.99 -4.04 25.59
C LYS A 14 20.33 -2.73 25.12
N PRO A 15 20.17 -1.71 25.99
CA PRO A 15 19.70 -0.38 25.58
C PRO A 15 20.82 0.36 24.84
N GLY A 16 20.55 0.79 23.61
CA GLY A 16 21.47 1.63 22.82
C GLY A 16 21.96 0.99 21.53
N ALA A 17 21.07 0.88 20.55
CA ALA A 17 21.30 1.11 19.11
C ALA A 17 20.07 0.59 18.36
N TYR A 18 18.98 1.36 18.39
CA TYR A 18 17.93 1.15 17.39
C TYR A 18 18.54 1.54 16.04
N ASP A 19 18.82 0.56 15.20
CA ASP A 19 19.23 0.78 13.82
C ASP A 19 17.98 0.72 12.92
N PRO A 20 17.36 1.87 12.60
CA PRO A 20 16.19 1.90 11.72
C PRO A 20 16.49 1.34 10.33
N THR A 21 17.73 1.40 9.88
CA THR A 21 18.14 0.92 8.55
C THR A 21 18.14 -0.59 8.52
N ALA A 22 18.76 -1.25 9.50
CA ALA A 22 18.76 -2.72 9.58
C ALA A 22 17.33 -3.27 9.68
N VAL A 23 16.46 -2.63 10.45
CA VAL A 23 15.04 -3.00 10.57
C VAL A 23 14.31 -2.84 9.24
N ALA A 24 14.43 -1.67 8.59
CA ALA A 24 13.79 -1.41 7.32
C ALA A 24 14.27 -2.40 6.23
N MET A 25 15.57 -2.68 6.17
CA MET A 25 16.13 -3.62 5.20
C MET A 25 15.62 -5.06 5.41
N ALA A 26 15.53 -5.51 6.67
CA ALA A 26 14.96 -6.81 7.00
C ALA A 26 13.48 -6.91 6.60
N GLU A 27 12.70 -5.84 6.79
CA GLU A 27 11.30 -5.78 6.36
C GLU A 27 11.20 -5.79 4.82
N ILE A 28 11.96 -4.93 4.14
CA ILE A 28 11.99 -4.79 2.68
C ILE A 28 12.32 -6.15 2.03
N ALA A 29 13.24 -6.91 2.60
CA ALA A 29 13.61 -8.24 2.12
C ALA A 29 12.44 -9.25 2.12
N THR A 30 11.37 -9.01 2.89
CA THR A 30 10.16 -9.85 2.89
C THR A 30 9.11 -9.41 1.88
N LEU A 31 9.27 -8.22 1.27
CA LEU A 31 8.31 -7.67 0.33
C LEU A 31 8.43 -8.36 -1.03
N LYS A 32 7.28 -8.68 -1.63
CA LYS A 32 7.13 -9.27 -2.96
C LYS A 32 7.06 -8.20 -4.04
N VAL A 33 8.03 -7.29 -4.08
CA VAL A 33 8.07 -6.25 -5.12
C VAL A 33 8.28 -6.85 -6.50
N GLY A 34 7.40 -6.53 -7.44
CA GLY A 34 7.34 -7.11 -8.77
C GLY A 34 7.88 -6.19 -9.86
N LYS A 35 8.30 -6.76 -11.00
CA LYS A 35 8.71 -6.01 -12.20
C LYS A 35 7.59 -5.11 -12.77
N LEU A 36 6.33 -5.42 -12.43
CA LEU A 36 5.13 -4.73 -12.89
C LEU A 36 4.48 -3.90 -11.77
N ASP A 37 5.14 -3.75 -10.62
CA ASP A 37 4.70 -2.84 -9.59
C ASP A 37 4.75 -1.39 -10.12
N TRP A 38 3.85 -0.58 -9.60
CA TRP A 38 3.61 0.81 -9.98
C TRP A 38 3.90 1.72 -8.77
N PRO A 39 5.17 1.96 -8.41
CA PRO A 39 5.57 2.64 -7.19
C PRO A 39 5.36 4.16 -7.21
N GLN A 40 5.00 4.75 -8.35
CA GLN A 40 4.87 6.20 -8.48
C GLN A 40 3.88 6.62 -9.59
N TRP A 41 3.53 7.92 -9.62
CA TRP A 41 2.75 8.49 -10.73
C TRP A 41 3.44 8.29 -12.07
N GLY A 42 2.70 7.76 -13.05
CA GLY A 42 3.24 7.37 -14.35
C GLY A 42 4.10 6.10 -14.34
N GLY A 43 4.04 5.30 -13.26
CA GLY A 43 4.51 3.90 -13.19
C GLY A 43 5.99 3.71 -13.02
N SER A 44 6.79 4.47 -13.76
CA SER A 44 8.25 4.41 -13.74
C SER A 44 8.83 5.81 -13.91
N SER A 45 10.16 5.93 -13.84
CA SER A 45 10.87 7.18 -14.14
C SER A 45 10.53 7.74 -15.53
N GLY A 46 10.07 6.91 -16.46
CA GLY A 46 9.60 7.31 -17.79
C GLY A 46 8.24 8.00 -17.82
N ARG A 47 7.50 8.09 -16.70
CA ARG A 47 6.22 8.82 -16.57
C ARG A 47 5.17 8.44 -17.62
N ASN A 48 5.08 7.16 -17.96
CA ASN A 48 4.09 6.65 -18.93
C ASN A 48 2.97 5.88 -18.21
N ASN A 49 1.76 6.39 -18.32
CA ASN A 49 0.53 5.88 -17.69
C ASN A 49 -0.16 4.74 -18.45
N THR A 50 0.48 4.17 -19.48
CA THR A 50 -0.03 2.96 -20.16
C THR A 50 0.40 1.69 -19.42
N PRO A 51 -0.54 0.87 -18.90
CA PRO A 51 -0.21 -0.41 -18.27
C PRO A 51 0.09 -1.49 -19.31
N GLN A 52 0.78 -2.56 -18.90
CA GLN A 52 0.96 -3.77 -19.73
C GLN A 52 -0.28 -4.70 -19.73
N GLY A 53 -1.38 -4.27 -19.10
CA GLY A 53 -2.59 -5.07 -18.97
C GLY A 53 -3.32 -5.25 -20.30
N VAL A 54 -3.88 -6.45 -20.51
CA VAL A 54 -4.77 -6.76 -21.64
C VAL A 54 -6.20 -6.96 -21.13
N ASN A 55 -7.19 -6.81 -22.02
CA ASN A 55 -8.61 -6.95 -21.68
C ASN A 55 -9.06 -6.06 -20.51
N ILE A 56 -8.49 -4.86 -20.41
CA ILE A 56 -8.87 -3.89 -19.38
C ILE A 56 -10.31 -3.46 -19.64
N PRO A 57 -11.23 -3.56 -18.67
CA PRO A 57 -12.59 -3.09 -18.85
C PRO A 57 -12.62 -1.60 -19.20
N VAL A 58 -13.26 -1.26 -20.32
CA VAL A 58 -13.46 0.12 -20.77
C VAL A 58 -14.83 0.68 -20.38
N THR A 59 -15.64 -0.12 -19.71
CA THR A 59 -16.91 0.30 -19.10
C THR A 59 -16.96 -0.24 -17.67
N TRP A 60 -17.54 0.53 -16.76
CA TRP A 60 -17.74 0.15 -15.37
C TRP A 60 -18.97 0.87 -14.82
N ASP A 61 -19.54 0.31 -13.76
CA ASP A 61 -20.62 0.94 -13.02
C ASP A 61 -20.42 0.71 -11.52
N ILE A 62 -20.34 1.80 -10.76
CA ILE A 62 -19.99 1.76 -9.33
C ILE A 62 -21.22 1.34 -8.50
N GLU A 63 -22.43 1.71 -8.95
CA GLU A 63 -23.67 1.41 -8.23
C GLU A 63 -24.02 -0.08 -8.29
N SER A 64 -24.02 -0.66 -9.49
CA SER A 64 -24.26 -2.10 -9.70
C SER A 64 -23.04 -2.98 -9.46
N GLY A 65 -21.83 -2.40 -9.40
CA GLY A 65 -20.57 -3.13 -9.29
C GLY A 65 -20.08 -3.78 -10.59
N LYS A 66 -20.66 -3.42 -11.75
CA LYS A 66 -20.21 -3.94 -13.05
C LYS A 66 -18.73 -3.63 -13.27
N ASN A 67 -17.94 -4.67 -13.52
CA ASN A 67 -16.48 -4.60 -13.71
C ASN A 67 -15.71 -4.03 -12.51
N VAL A 68 -16.29 -4.04 -11.31
CA VAL A 68 -15.63 -3.64 -10.05
C VAL A 68 -15.25 -4.89 -9.28
N LYS A 69 -13.95 -5.10 -9.05
CA LYS A 69 -13.46 -6.28 -8.31
C LYS A 69 -13.64 -6.15 -6.79
N TRP A 70 -13.45 -4.95 -6.26
CA TRP A 70 -13.56 -4.62 -4.85
C TRP A 70 -13.68 -3.11 -4.68
N GLN A 71 -14.16 -2.70 -3.51
CA GLN A 71 -14.23 -1.29 -3.09
C GLN A 71 -13.83 -1.15 -1.63
N SER A 72 -13.34 0.04 -1.25
CA SER A 72 -13.00 0.37 0.13
C SER A 72 -13.33 1.83 0.42
N ASN A 73 -13.91 2.10 1.59
CA ASN A 73 -14.16 3.47 2.03
C ASN A 73 -12.85 4.10 2.53
N LEU A 74 -12.40 5.18 1.89
CA LEU A 74 -11.16 5.86 2.23
C LEU A 74 -11.35 7.07 3.16
N GLY A 75 -12.58 7.53 3.37
CA GLY A 75 -12.88 8.81 4.01
C GLY A 75 -13.30 9.88 3.01
N SER A 76 -13.07 11.15 3.35
CA SER A 76 -13.61 12.29 2.59
C SER A 76 -12.63 12.93 1.62
N GLN A 77 -11.31 12.73 1.77
CA GLN A 77 -10.31 13.25 0.84
C GLN A 77 -9.13 12.30 0.64
N THR A 78 -8.72 12.11 -0.62
CA THR A 78 -7.51 11.40 -1.02
C THR A 78 -6.50 12.42 -1.58
N TYR A 79 -5.27 12.40 -1.05
CA TYR A 79 -4.25 13.43 -1.31
C TYR A 79 -2.99 12.90 -2.03
N GLY A 80 -3.14 11.83 -2.81
CA GLY A 80 -2.03 11.29 -3.59
C GLY A 80 -2.48 10.25 -4.61
N ASN A 81 -1.59 9.96 -5.56
CA ASN A 81 -1.81 8.90 -6.52
C ASN A 81 -1.64 7.54 -5.85
N PRO A 82 -2.48 6.53 -6.19
CA PRO A 82 -2.32 5.20 -5.64
C PRO A 82 -1.00 4.57 -6.11
N VAL A 83 -0.41 3.75 -5.24
CA VAL A 83 0.74 2.90 -5.54
C VAL A 83 0.29 1.45 -5.51
N ALA A 84 0.60 0.69 -6.56
CA ALA A 84 0.39 -0.75 -6.59
C ALA A 84 1.74 -1.45 -6.44
N ALA A 85 2.03 -2.01 -5.27
CA ALA A 85 3.32 -2.68 -5.04
C ALA A 85 3.19 -3.80 -4.01
N ASN A 86 4.06 -4.81 -4.08
CA ASN A 86 4.08 -5.90 -3.10
C ASN A 86 2.70 -6.57 -2.90
N GLY A 87 1.95 -6.74 -3.99
CA GLY A 87 0.60 -7.30 -3.97
C GLY A 87 -0.42 -6.47 -3.17
N LYS A 88 -0.17 -5.18 -2.95
CA LYS A 88 -1.00 -4.25 -2.19
C LYS A 88 -1.25 -2.97 -2.99
N ILE A 89 -2.33 -2.28 -2.64
CA ILE A 89 -2.62 -0.92 -3.10
C ILE A 89 -2.48 0.02 -1.90
N TYR A 90 -1.65 1.03 -2.05
CA TYR A 90 -1.39 2.06 -1.05
C TYR A 90 -2.01 3.37 -1.53
N VAL A 91 -2.83 3.98 -0.68
CA VAL A 91 -3.53 5.22 -0.99
C VAL A 91 -3.35 6.20 0.16
N GLY A 92 -2.86 7.39 -0.14
CA GLY A 92 -2.77 8.48 0.82
C GLY A 92 -4.13 9.15 0.99
N THR A 93 -4.78 8.95 2.13
CA THR A 93 -6.12 9.49 2.42
C THR A 93 -6.15 10.22 3.76
N ASN A 94 -7.15 11.08 3.96
CA ASN A 94 -7.50 11.51 5.30
C ASN A 94 -8.13 10.31 6.04
N ASN A 95 -7.82 10.13 7.31
CA ASN A 95 -8.30 8.98 8.08
C ASN A 95 -9.83 9.01 8.37
N GLY A 96 -10.65 9.68 7.54
CA GLY A 96 -12.10 9.72 7.67
C GLY A 96 -12.77 8.35 7.56
N GLY A 97 -12.11 7.38 6.91
CA GLY A 97 -12.55 5.98 6.91
C GLY A 97 -12.24 5.20 8.21
N GLY A 98 -11.54 5.80 9.17
CA GLY A 98 -11.25 5.18 10.47
C GLY A 98 -10.25 4.01 10.42
N HIS A 99 -9.28 4.04 9.49
CA HIS A 99 -8.31 2.95 9.30
C HIS A 99 -7.28 2.83 10.45
N ILE A 100 -7.10 3.89 11.25
CA ILE A 100 -6.19 3.90 12.39
C ILE A 100 -6.97 3.67 13.68
N LYS A 101 -6.74 2.56 14.38
CA LYS A 101 -7.46 2.22 15.64
C LYS A 101 -7.37 3.31 16.72
N ARG A 102 -6.25 4.05 16.77
CA ARG A 102 -6.05 5.19 17.69
C ARG A 102 -6.97 6.38 17.37
N TYR A 103 -7.40 6.53 16.13
CA TYR A 103 -8.22 7.63 15.62
C TYR A 103 -9.39 7.03 14.81
N PRO A 104 -10.47 6.58 15.47
CA PRO A 104 -11.61 6.00 14.78
C PRO A 104 -12.30 7.04 13.87
N ALA A 105 -13.12 6.56 12.93
CA ALA A 105 -14.00 7.44 12.17
C ALA A 105 -14.92 8.22 13.13
N THR A 106 -15.12 9.50 12.85
CA THR A 106 -16.06 10.38 13.55
C THR A 106 -17.38 10.46 12.82
#